data_AF-X1T644-F1
#
_entry.id   AF-X1T644-F1
#
_cell.length_a   1.000
_cell.length_b   1.000
_cell.length_c   1.000
_cell.angle_alpha   90.00
_cell.angle_beta   90.00
_cell.angle_gamma   90.00
#
_symmetry.space_group_name_H-M   'P 1'
#
loop_
_entity.id
_entity.type
_entity.pdbx_description
1 polymer ?
#
loop_
_entity_poly.entity_id
_entity_poly.type
_entity_poly.pdbx_seq_one_letter_code
_entity_poly.pdbx_strand_id
1 'polypeptide(L)'
;SGQEEWEFYQDIQEKLDLPPEICAVLTTPSTFKDTPFPEPEGLEKIGTTRWERNAYSIIISGCRDHTVVMQVSLPGIESVGIDVFEDGRHFADYTYNTIEECLNDLTKVTWIHFNPKGKWTKEQIIRYTENWFAKSIDTYLDHALVHDEYSYVHHPELLNLTPLESVFKVIAATIPKEYDSLEKAIKTANELNQDFDLGDPVITKEGILKDNQSQCKSLLGRLEVEIDQHLDTLEYLKGVKFPDRSIKNREYRRVFDETAGKVYEVITGRPCPKSVN
;
A
#
# COMPACT_ATOMS: atom_id res chain seq x y z
N SER A 1 -9.00 22.71 -1.63
CA SER A 1 -9.47 22.34 -0.27
C SER A 1 -8.76 21.04 0.16
N GLY A 2 -8.87 20.59 1.42
CA GLY A 2 -8.28 19.31 1.83
C GLY A 2 -8.89 18.09 1.11
N GLN A 3 -10.16 18.19 0.72
CA GLN A 3 -10.87 17.16 -0.05
C GLN A 3 -10.30 17.00 -1.47
N GLU A 4 -10.05 18.11 -2.17
CA GLU A 4 -9.46 18.08 -3.51
C GLU A 4 -8.04 17.46 -3.51
N GLU A 5 -7.24 17.75 -2.49
CA GLU A 5 -5.90 17.15 -2.34
C GLU A 5 -5.98 15.65 -2.09
N TRP A 6 -6.99 15.20 -1.34
CA TRP A 6 -7.25 13.78 -1.11
C TRP A 6 -7.70 13.06 -2.37
N GLU A 7 -8.66 13.61 -3.11
CA GLU A 7 -9.13 13.06 -4.38
C GLU A 7 -7.99 12.97 -5.41
N PHE A 8 -7.13 13.99 -5.47
CA PHE A 8 -5.96 13.98 -6.34
C PHE A 8 -4.91 12.94 -5.92
N TYR A 9 -4.71 12.75 -4.61
CA TYR A 9 -3.87 11.68 -4.09
C TYR A 9 -4.39 10.30 -4.49
N GLN A 10 -5.70 10.06 -4.40
CA GLN A 10 -6.32 8.80 -4.83
C GLN A 10 -6.13 8.56 -6.33
N ASP A 11 -6.33 9.58 -7.18
CA ASP A 11 -6.10 9.47 -8.64
C ASP A 11 -4.64 9.10 -8.99
N ILE A 12 -3.67 9.69 -8.28
CA ILE A 12 -2.26 9.31 -8.45
C ILE A 12 -2.04 7.87 -8.01
N GLN A 13 -2.61 7.47 -6.89
CA GLN A 13 -2.44 6.10 -6.39
C GLN A 13 -3.04 5.09 -7.38
N GLU A 14 -4.18 5.33 -8.00
CA GLU A 14 -4.72 4.43 -9.02
C GLU A 14 -3.79 4.31 -10.24
N LYS A 15 -3.18 5.43 -10.68
CA LYS A 15 -2.40 5.52 -11.92
C LYS A 15 -0.90 5.25 -11.81
N LEU A 16 -0.33 5.20 -10.59
CA LEU A 16 1.11 5.02 -10.38
C LEU A 16 1.44 3.61 -9.86
N ASP A 17 1.90 2.72 -10.73
CA ASP A 17 2.51 1.46 -10.30
C ASP A 17 4.02 1.63 -10.12
N LEU A 18 4.56 1.16 -8.99
CA LEU A 18 5.97 1.33 -8.63
C LEU A 18 6.72 0.00 -8.73
N PRO A 19 7.86 -0.05 -9.43
CA PRO A 19 8.76 -1.20 -9.38
C PRO A 19 9.23 -1.47 -7.92
N PRO A 20 9.77 -2.67 -7.64
CA PRO A 20 10.24 -3.02 -6.31
C PRO A 20 11.36 -2.07 -5.89
N GLU A 21 11.36 -1.71 -4.61
CA GLU A 21 12.38 -0.84 -3.99
C GLU A 21 12.36 0.61 -4.47
N ILE A 22 11.29 1.03 -5.15
CA ILE A 22 11.03 2.42 -5.53
C ILE A 22 10.02 3.03 -4.57
N CYS A 23 10.28 4.28 -4.20
CA CYS A 23 9.47 5.07 -3.29
C CYS A 23 9.01 6.34 -4.01
N ALA A 24 7.77 6.76 -3.73
CA ALA A 24 7.19 7.98 -4.24
C ALA A 24 6.69 8.86 -3.08
N VAL A 25 6.88 10.17 -3.19
CA VAL A 25 6.38 11.16 -2.24
C VAL A 25 5.58 12.21 -3.01
N LEU A 26 4.30 12.34 -2.66
CA LEU A 26 3.46 13.45 -3.12
C LEU A 26 3.61 14.63 -2.17
N THR A 27 3.93 15.79 -2.72
CA THR A 27 3.86 17.08 -2.01
C THR A 27 2.65 17.83 -2.51
N THR A 28 1.73 18.14 -1.59
CA THR A 28 0.49 18.87 -1.87
C THR A 28 0.67 20.39 -1.70
N PRO A 29 -0.22 21.21 -2.27
CA PRO A 29 -0.23 22.65 -2.06
C PRO A 29 -0.25 23.06 -0.57
N SER A 30 -1.03 22.38 0.27
CA SER A 30 -1.04 22.59 1.71
C SER A 30 0.33 22.34 2.35
N THR A 31 0.98 21.23 2.00
CA THR A 31 2.33 20.87 2.49
C THR A 31 3.37 21.93 2.09
N PHE A 32 3.31 22.43 0.85
CA PHE A 32 4.19 23.52 0.40
C PHE A 32 3.97 24.82 1.20
N LYS A 33 2.72 25.15 1.52
CA LYS A 33 2.38 26.34 2.30
C LYS A 33 2.86 26.24 3.75
N ASP A 34 2.90 25.05 4.32
CA ASP A 34 3.30 24.84 5.72
C ASP A 34 4.81 24.63 5.91
N THR A 35 5.54 24.24 4.86
CA THR A 35 7.00 23.96 4.97
C THR A 35 7.80 25.27 5.17
N PRO A 36 8.55 25.42 6.27
CA PRO A 36 9.42 26.58 6.48
C PRO A 36 10.65 26.47 5.56
N PHE A 37 10.69 27.28 4.51
CA PHE A 37 11.91 27.44 3.70
C PHE A 37 12.83 28.47 4.35
N PRO A 38 14.14 28.21 4.48
CA PRO A 38 15.09 29.29 4.76
C PRO A 38 15.02 30.25 3.57
N GLU A 39 14.51 31.47 3.78
CA GLU A 39 14.61 32.51 2.77
C GLU A 39 16.11 32.80 2.57
N PRO A 40 16.70 32.48 1.40
CA PRO A 40 18.07 32.87 1.17
C PRO A 40 18.11 34.39 1.07
N GLU A 41 18.79 35.04 2.01
CA GLU A 41 19.04 36.49 1.96
C GLU A 41 19.69 36.84 0.61
N GLY A 42 19.00 37.63 -0.22
CA GLY A 42 19.58 38.24 -1.42
C GLY A 42 19.37 37.55 -2.76
N LEU A 43 18.55 36.49 -2.86
CA LEU A 43 18.08 36.02 -4.17
C LEU A 43 16.81 36.79 -4.59
N GLU A 44 16.84 37.42 -5.78
CA GLU A 44 15.62 37.92 -6.43
C GLU A 44 14.58 36.80 -6.46
N LYS A 45 13.34 37.10 -6.08
CA LYS A 45 12.21 36.15 -6.15
C LYS A 45 11.95 35.78 -7.60
N ILE A 46 12.66 34.77 -8.10
CA ILE A 46 12.40 34.16 -9.41
C ILE A 46 11.20 33.22 -9.23
N GLY A 47 10.05 33.63 -9.76
CA GLY A 47 8.81 32.86 -9.81
C GLY A 47 7.71 33.32 -8.86
N THR A 48 6.54 32.69 -8.99
CA THR A 48 5.35 32.93 -8.16
C THR A 48 5.67 32.78 -6.68
N THR A 49 5.16 33.70 -5.87
CA THR A 49 5.38 33.73 -4.42
C THR A 49 4.81 32.46 -3.76
N ARG A 50 5.33 32.09 -2.57
CA ARG A 50 4.90 30.89 -1.78
C ARG A 50 3.38 30.70 -1.70
N TRP A 51 2.64 31.79 -1.71
CA TRP A 51 1.18 31.85 -1.53
C TRP A 51 0.40 31.62 -2.83
N GLU A 52 1.08 31.70 -3.98
CA GLU A 52 0.50 31.57 -5.33
C GLU A 52 0.72 30.17 -5.93
N ARG A 53 1.64 29.37 -5.37
CA ARG A 53 1.90 27.99 -5.83
C ARG A 53 0.83 27.04 -5.29
N ASN A 54 -0.22 26.84 -6.08
CA ASN A 54 -1.13 25.70 -5.92
C ASN A 54 -0.56 24.46 -6.63
N ALA A 55 0.73 24.18 -6.41
CA ALA A 55 1.50 23.18 -7.13
C ALA A 55 1.45 21.82 -6.43
N TYR A 56 1.21 20.75 -7.19
CA TYR A 56 1.50 19.39 -6.75
C TYR A 56 2.82 18.93 -7.35
N SER A 57 3.59 18.17 -6.57
CA SER A 57 4.84 17.56 -7.04
C SER A 57 4.93 16.13 -6.56
N ILE A 58 5.36 15.21 -7.44
CA ILE A 58 5.73 13.84 -7.04
C ILE A 58 7.23 13.69 -7.18
N ILE A 59 7.89 13.20 -6.15
CA ILE A 59 9.29 12.77 -6.23
C ILE A 59 9.33 11.25 -6.18
N ILE A 60 9.94 10.63 -7.18
CA ILE A 60 10.10 9.17 -7.29
C ILE A 60 11.59 8.84 -7.34
N SER A 61 12.04 7.92 -6.50
CA SER A 61 13.44 7.46 -6.47
C SER A 61 13.55 6.07 -5.86
N GLY A 62 14.73 5.45 -5.93
CA GLY A 62 14.99 4.25 -5.15
C GLY A 62 14.88 4.56 -3.65
N CYS A 63 14.24 3.68 -2.89
CA CYS A 63 14.02 3.87 -1.45
C CYS A 63 15.33 3.97 -0.63
N ARG A 64 16.45 3.52 -1.21
CA ARG A 64 17.80 3.56 -0.61
C ARG A 64 18.88 4.06 -1.56
N ASP A 65 18.54 4.22 -2.83
CA ASP A 65 19.45 4.61 -3.91
C ASP A 65 18.82 5.77 -4.67
N HIS A 66 19.43 6.94 -4.54
CA HIS A 66 18.96 8.18 -5.16
C HIS A 66 19.83 8.57 -6.37
N THR A 67 20.51 7.59 -6.97
CA THR A 67 21.25 7.78 -8.23
C THR A 67 20.32 8.31 -9.32
N VAL A 68 19.13 7.72 -9.45
CA VAL A 68 18.07 8.20 -10.33
C VAL A 68 16.96 8.83 -9.49
N VAL A 69 16.57 10.06 -9.84
CA VAL A 69 15.46 10.79 -9.22
C VAL A 69 14.56 11.31 -10.33
N MET A 70 13.26 11.10 -10.19
CA MET A 70 12.25 11.60 -11.09
C MET A 70 11.37 12.61 -10.34
N GLN A 71 11.24 13.81 -10.91
CA GLN A 71 10.38 14.87 -10.41
C GLN A 71 9.22 15.05 -11.37
N VAL A 72 8.00 14.97 -10.85
CA VAL A 72 6.77 15.15 -11.63
C VAL A 72 6.13 16.46 -11.19
N SER A 73 6.05 17.42 -12.10
CA SER A 73 5.47 18.74 -11.90
C SER A 73 4.01 18.72 -12.35
N LEU A 74 3.06 18.85 -11.42
CA LEU A 74 1.62 18.69 -11.63
C LEU A 74 0.87 20.03 -11.34
N PRO A 75 -0.49 20.12 -11.33
CA PRO A 75 -1.23 21.38 -11.53
C PRO A 75 -0.67 22.51 -10.67
N GLY A 76 -0.60 23.73 -11.22
CA GLY A 76 -0.10 24.92 -10.50
C GLY A 76 1.27 25.42 -10.93
N ILE A 77 1.88 24.82 -11.96
CA ILE A 77 3.13 25.22 -12.61
C ILE A 77 2.85 25.56 -14.09
N GLU A 78 3.63 26.45 -14.69
CA GLU A 78 3.47 26.91 -16.09
C GLU A 78 3.57 25.78 -17.13
N SER A 79 4.20 24.65 -16.78
CA SER A 79 4.28 23.44 -17.60
C SER A 79 4.10 22.19 -16.75
N VAL A 80 3.38 21.20 -17.29
CA VAL A 80 3.20 19.88 -16.70
C VAL A 80 4.24 18.96 -17.33
N GLY A 81 4.99 18.24 -16.49
CA GLY A 81 6.07 17.42 -17.00
C GLY A 81 6.70 16.49 -15.98
N ILE A 82 7.54 15.60 -16.50
CA ILE A 82 8.36 14.67 -15.73
C ILE A 82 9.82 14.95 -16.10
N ASP A 83 10.61 15.34 -15.11
CA ASP A 83 12.04 15.51 -15.24
C ASP A 83 12.75 14.33 -14.58
N VAL A 84 13.73 13.74 -15.26
CA VAL A 84 14.53 12.64 -14.75
C VAL A 84 15.96 13.11 -14.60
N PHE A 85 16.53 12.84 -13.43
CA PHE A 85 17.90 13.14 -13.07
C PHE A 85 18.66 11.84 -12.80
N GLU A 86 19.88 11.75 -13.29
CA GLU A 86 20.82 10.66 -13.00
C GLU A 86 22.14 11.28 -12.50
N ASP A 87 22.60 10.86 -11.31
CA ASP A 87 23.78 11.40 -10.64
C ASP A 87 23.77 12.94 -10.51
N GLY A 88 22.58 13.49 -10.23
CA GLY A 88 22.35 14.93 -10.10
C GLY A 88 22.40 15.72 -11.42
N ARG A 89 22.47 15.04 -12.57
CA ARG A 89 22.41 15.66 -13.90
C ARG A 89 21.05 15.41 -14.52
N HIS A 90 20.50 16.44 -15.17
CA HIS A 90 19.29 16.27 -15.96
C HIS A 90 19.56 15.25 -17.09
N PHE A 91 18.77 14.19 -17.10
CA PHE A 91 18.92 13.03 -17.99
C PHE A 91 17.86 13.02 -19.09
N ALA A 92 16.58 13.25 -18.74
CA ALA A 92 15.48 13.26 -19.69
C ALA A 92 14.33 14.16 -19.21
N ASP A 93 13.64 14.79 -20.16
CA ASP A 93 12.42 15.57 -19.95
C ASP A 93 11.24 14.97 -20.72
N TYR A 94 10.07 14.98 -20.10
CA TYR A 94 8.79 14.63 -20.71
C TYR A 94 7.81 15.76 -20.44
N THR A 95 7.43 16.48 -21.50
CA THR A 95 6.48 17.60 -21.41
C THR A 95 5.12 17.17 -21.93
N TYR A 96 4.05 17.53 -21.22
CA TYR A 96 2.67 17.18 -21.57
C TYR A 96 1.79 18.43 -21.72
N ASN A 97 0.72 18.32 -22.50
CA ASN A 97 -0.23 19.43 -22.65
C ASN A 97 -1.21 19.49 -21.48
N THR A 98 -1.50 18.34 -20.85
CA THR A 98 -2.45 18.22 -19.75
C THR A 98 -1.91 17.37 -18.61
N ILE A 99 -2.49 17.56 -17.41
CA ILE A 99 -2.22 16.74 -16.22
C ILE A 99 -2.61 15.29 -16.46
N GLU A 100 -3.75 15.07 -17.12
CA GLU A 100 -4.25 13.73 -17.43
C GLU A 100 -3.28 12.96 -18.33
N GLU A 101 -2.76 13.59 -19.39
CA GLU A 101 -1.72 13.00 -20.24
C GLU A 101 -0.48 12.61 -19.42
N CYS A 102 -0.01 13.50 -18.55
CA CYS A 102 1.15 13.24 -17.70
C CYS A 102 0.91 12.07 -16.73
N LEU A 103 -0.26 12.00 -16.10
CA LEU A 103 -0.61 10.93 -15.16
C LEU A 103 -0.81 9.58 -15.89
N ASN A 104 -1.34 9.59 -17.11
CA ASN A 104 -1.51 8.38 -17.92
C ASN A 104 -0.15 7.76 -18.33
N ASP A 105 0.87 8.58 -18.59
CA ASP A 105 2.23 8.11 -18.90
C ASP A 105 3.10 7.90 -17.66
N LEU A 106 2.66 8.31 -16.47
CA LEU A 106 3.47 8.31 -15.25
C LEU A 106 4.03 6.92 -14.89
N THR A 107 3.19 5.89 -14.89
CA THR A 107 3.63 4.50 -14.65
C THR A 107 4.66 4.07 -15.70
N LYS A 108 4.37 4.30 -16.98
CA LYS A 108 5.26 3.92 -18.07
C LYS A 108 6.64 4.56 -17.94
N VAL A 109 6.70 5.88 -17.69
CA VAL A 109 7.97 6.59 -17.51
C VAL A 109 8.70 6.10 -16.26
N THR A 110 7.99 5.88 -15.16
CA THR A 110 8.55 5.28 -13.93
C THR A 110 9.24 3.95 -14.25
N TRP A 111 8.57 3.06 -14.95
CA TRP A 111 9.10 1.74 -15.27
C TRP A 111 10.25 1.76 -16.28
N ILE A 112 10.30 2.72 -17.19
CA ILE A 112 11.46 2.90 -18.09
C ILE A 112 12.75 3.16 -17.30
N HIS A 113 12.68 4.02 -16.29
CA HIS A 113 13.87 4.48 -15.55
C HIS A 113 14.20 3.64 -14.32
N PHE A 114 13.19 3.00 -13.71
CA PHE A 114 13.36 2.32 -12.43
C PHE A 114 13.13 0.80 -12.45
N ASN A 115 12.71 0.19 -13.56
CA ASN A 115 12.55 -1.27 -13.59
C ASN A 115 13.91 -1.97 -13.37
N PRO A 116 14.01 -2.90 -12.40
CA PRO A 116 15.23 -3.67 -12.19
C PRO A 116 15.71 -4.38 -13.46
N LYS A 117 17.00 -4.28 -13.76
CA LYS A 117 17.61 -4.96 -14.90
C LYS A 117 17.69 -6.46 -14.64
N GLY A 118 17.28 -7.26 -15.61
CA GLY A 118 17.39 -8.73 -15.56
C GLY A 118 16.21 -9.41 -14.86
N LYS A 119 16.43 -10.65 -14.41
CA LYS A 119 15.38 -11.42 -13.72
C LYS A 119 15.25 -10.94 -12.28
N TRP A 120 14.04 -10.63 -11.86
CA TRP A 120 13.76 -10.22 -10.49
C TRP A 120 14.07 -11.35 -9.49
N THR A 121 14.57 -10.95 -8.31
CA THR A 121 14.74 -11.86 -7.19
C THR A 121 13.39 -12.20 -6.54
N LYS A 122 13.38 -13.25 -5.71
CA LYS A 122 12.17 -13.60 -4.94
C LYS A 122 11.76 -12.46 -4.02
N GLU A 123 12.73 -11.78 -3.42
CA GLU A 123 12.51 -10.67 -2.50
C GLU A 123 11.88 -9.47 -3.22
N GLN A 124 12.30 -9.19 -4.46
CA GLN A 124 11.72 -8.15 -5.30
C GLN A 124 10.27 -8.47 -5.67
N ILE A 125 10.00 -9.69 -6.13
CA ILE A 125 8.63 -10.17 -6.43
C ILE A 125 7.72 -10.06 -5.19
N ILE A 126 8.23 -10.50 -4.03
CA ILE A 126 7.51 -10.41 -2.76
C ILE A 126 7.17 -8.97 -2.43
N ARG A 127 8.17 -8.08 -2.44
CA ARG A 127 8.00 -6.67 -2.06
C ARG A 127 7.07 -5.93 -3.02
N TYR A 128 7.22 -6.16 -4.33
CA TYR A 128 6.36 -5.57 -5.33
C TYR A 128 4.89 -5.93 -5.08
N THR A 129 4.60 -7.23 -5.00
CA THR A 129 3.23 -7.74 -4.83
C THR A 129 2.60 -7.27 -3.53
N GLU A 130 3.33 -7.33 -2.42
CA GLU A 130 2.81 -6.93 -1.10
C GLU A 130 2.61 -5.42 -0.98
N ASN A 131 3.47 -4.61 -1.59
CA ASN A 131 3.31 -3.15 -1.60
C ASN A 131 2.15 -2.71 -2.49
N TRP A 132 2.04 -3.30 -3.69
CA TRP A 132 0.90 -3.07 -4.58
C TRP A 132 -0.41 -3.43 -3.89
N PHE A 133 -0.49 -4.62 -3.28
CA PHE A 133 -1.72 -5.06 -2.62
C PHE A 133 -2.08 -4.15 -1.42
N ALA A 134 -1.12 -3.80 -0.57
CA ALA A 134 -1.35 -2.88 0.54
C ALA A 134 -1.89 -1.52 0.07
N LYS A 135 -1.27 -0.94 -0.96
CA LYS A 135 -1.71 0.32 -1.57
C LYS A 135 -3.13 0.22 -2.13
N SER A 136 -3.44 -0.89 -2.80
CA SER A 136 -4.70 -1.04 -3.54
C SER A 136 -5.93 -1.17 -2.64
N ILE A 137 -5.76 -1.56 -1.37
CA ILE A 137 -6.84 -1.58 -0.38
C ILE A 137 -7.30 -0.15 -0.05
N ASP A 138 -6.39 0.82 -0.07
CA ASP A 138 -6.71 2.23 0.21
C ASP A 138 -7.42 2.94 -0.97
N THR A 139 -7.32 2.40 -2.19
CA THR A 139 -7.75 3.09 -3.43
C THR A 139 -8.77 2.34 -4.27
N TYR A 140 -9.42 1.32 -3.70
CA TYR A 140 -10.27 0.37 -4.42
C TYR A 140 -9.47 -0.43 -5.47
N LEU A 141 -9.36 -1.73 -5.20
CA LEU A 141 -8.42 -2.66 -5.79
C LEU A 141 -8.59 -2.88 -7.31
N ASP A 142 -9.78 -2.61 -7.84
CA ASP A 142 -10.17 -2.80 -9.24
C ASP A 142 -9.64 -1.71 -10.20
N HIS A 143 -9.20 -0.57 -9.66
CA HIS A 143 -8.64 0.54 -10.43
C HIS A 143 -7.11 0.65 -10.34
N ALA A 144 -6.48 -0.05 -9.39
CA ALA A 144 -5.04 0.01 -9.19
C ALA A 144 -4.27 -0.68 -10.32
N LEU A 145 -3.44 0.08 -11.06
CA LEU A 145 -2.56 -0.48 -12.08
C LEU A 145 -1.57 -1.50 -11.48
N VAL A 146 -1.32 -2.57 -12.24
CA VAL A 146 -0.38 -3.63 -11.89
C VAL A 146 0.27 -4.18 -13.15
N HIS A 147 1.57 -4.43 -13.07
CA HIS A 147 2.30 -5.33 -13.98
C HIS A 147 2.16 -6.75 -13.44
N ASP A 148 1.07 -7.41 -13.84
CA ASP A 148 0.65 -8.71 -13.30
C ASP A 148 1.73 -9.78 -13.47
N GLU A 149 2.57 -9.70 -14.50
CA GLU A 149 3.65 -10.64 -14.80
C GLU A 149 4.73 -10.75 -13.71
N TYR A 150 4.80 -9.77 -12.80
CA TYR A 150 5.72 -9.77 -11.65
C TYR A 150 5.02 -10.02 -10.31
N SER A 151 3.70 -10.18 -10.31
CA SER A 151 2.89 -10.35 -9.09
C SER A 151 2.72 -11.82 -8.74
N TYR A 152 3.14 -12.24 -7.55
CA TYR A 152 3.00 -13.64 -7.13
C TYR A 152 1.55 -14.05 -6.85
N VAL A 153 0.63 -13.09 -6.73
CA VAL A 153 -0.81 -13.37 -6.57
C VAL A 153 -1.44 -13.73 -7.93
N HIS A 154 -0.97 -13.11 -9.02
CA HIS A 154 -1.38 -13.44 -10.39
C HIS A 154 -0.62 -14.66 -10.94
N HIS A 155 0.67 -14.78 -10.59
CA HIS A 155 1.58 -15.85 -11.00
C HIS A 155 2.26 -16.53 -9.79
N PRO A 156 1.54 -17.41 -9.06
CA PRO A 156 2.07 -18.11 -7.88
C PRO A 156 3.36 -18.91 -8.14
N GLU A 157 3.54 -19.39 -9.38
CA GLU A 157 4.72 -20.11 -9.83
C GLU A 157 6.02 -19.30 -9.72
N LEU A 158 5.95 -17.97 -9.71
CA LEU A 158 7.11 -17.10 -9.50
C LEU A 158 7.83 -17.40 -8.17
N LEU A 159 7.09 -17.87 -7.17
CA LEU A 159 7.59 -18.22 -5.84
C LEU A 159 7.44 -19.71 -5.49
N ASN A 160 7.04 -20.56 -6.45
CA ASN A 160 6.66 -21.96 -6.23
C ASN A 160 5.51 -22.12 -5.21
N LEU A 161 4.51 -21.25 -5.28
CA LEU A 161 3.30 -21.30 -4.44
C LEU A 161 2.15 -21.93 -5.24
N THR A 162 1.20 -22.52 -4.51
CA THR A 162 -0.14 -22.77 -5.03
C THR A 162 -0.95 -21.46 -5.07
N PRO A 163 -2.04 -21.38 -5.87
CA PRO A 163 -2.95 -20.22 -5.84
C PRO A 163 -3.54 -19.92 -4.45
N LEU A 164 -3.78 -20.96 -3.65
CA LEU A 164 -4.24 -20.80 -2.27
C LEU A 164 -3.16 -20.11 -1.42
N GLU A 165 -1.93 -20.63 -1.47
CA GLU A 165 -0.83 -20.11 -0.67
C GLU A 165 -0.45 -18.68 -1.06
N SER A 166 -0.51 -18.30 -2.35
CA SER A 166 -0.20 -16.94 -2.79
C SER A 166 -1.16 -15.91 -2.21
N VAL A 167 -2.47 -16.19 -2.24
CA VAL A 167 -3.51 -15.31 -1.69
C VAL A 167 -3.36 -15.14 -0.17
N PHE A 168 -3.23 -16.25 0.57
CA PHE A 168 -3.06 -16.16 2.02
C PHE A 168 -1.72 -15.53 2.42
N LYS A 169 -0.67 -15.72 1.61
CA LYS A 169 0.63 -15.07 1.83
C LYS A 169 0.53 -13.55 1.75
N VAL A 170 -0.18 -13.00 0.76
CA VAL A 170 -0.30 -11.54 0.62
C VAL A 170 -1.15 -10.95 1.74
N ILE A 171 -2.24 -11.63 2.12
CA ILE A 171 -3.11 -11.22 3.24
C ILE A 171 -2.34 -11.18 4.55
N ALA A 172 -1.57 -12.25 4.85
CA ALA A 172 -0.76 -12.33 6.06
C ALA A 172 0.29 -11.21 6.16
N ALA A 173 0.75 -10.69 5.02
CA ALA A 173 1.72 -9.60 4.96
C ALA A 173 1.09 -8.21 5.08
N THR A 174 -0.22 -8.08 4.81
CA THR A 174 -0.90 -6.79 4.72
C THR A 174 -1.68 -6.42 5.96
N ILE A 175 -2.52 -7.33 6.51
CA ILE A 175 -3.34 -7.03 7.69
C ILE A 175 -2.52 -6.45 8.86
N PRO A 176 -1.34 -7.00 9.23
CA PRO A 176 -0.57 -6.43 10.34
C PRO A 176 -0.11 -4.98 10.10
N LYS A 177 0.10 -4.57 8.84
CA LYS A 177 0.56 -3.22 8.48
C LYS A 177 -0.55 -2.19 8.64
N GLU A 178 -1.80 -2.57 8.39
CA GLU A 178 -2.96 -1.69 8.58
C GLU A 178 -3.17 -1.35 10.05
N TYR A 179 -2.95 -2.33 10.92
CA TYR A 179 -3.09 -2.12 12.35
C TYR A 179 -1.92 -1.40 13.00
N ASP A 180 -0.69 -1.50 12.50
CA ASP A 180 0.54 -0.89 13.06
C ASP A 180 0.93 -1.22 14.52
N SER A 181 -0.03 -1.63 15.35
CA SER A 181 0.12 -1.88 16.79
C SER A 181 -1.03 -2.72 17.35
N LEU A 182 -0.77 -3.41 18.47
CA LEU A 182 -1.80 -4.12 19.23
C LEU A 182 -2.90 -3.16 19.73
N GLU A 183 -2.53 -1.96 20.17
CA GLU A 183 -3.45 -0.95 20.68
C GLU A 183 -4.48 -0.54 19.64
N LYS A 184 -4.05 -0.30 18.40
CA LYS A 184 -4.97 0.04 17.31
C LYS A 184 -5.85 -1.14 16.92
N ALA A 185 -5.31 -2.37 16.89
CA ALA A 185 -6.13 -3.57 16.68
C ALA A 185 -7.22 -3.75 17.74
N ILE A 186 -6.89 -3.57 19.02
CA ILE A 186 -7.85 -3.62 20.12
C ILE A 186 -8.90 -2.51 19.99
N LYS A 187 -8.46 -1.29 19.68
CA LYS A 187 -9.35 -0.14 19.52
C LYS A 187 -10.37 -0.41 18.42
N THR A 188 -9.91 -0.76 17.21
CA THR A 188 -10.77 -1.04 16.06
C THR A 188 -11.76 -2.18 16.35
N ALA A 189 -11.29 -3.28 16.96
CA ALA A 189 -12.17 -4.40 17.30
C ALA A 189 -13.27 -4.01 18.30
N ASN A 190 -12.93 -3.21 19.32
CA ASN A 190 -13.90 -2.74 20.31
C ASN A 190 -14.89 -1.71 19.73
N GLU A 191 -14.42 -0.79 18.89
CA GLU A 191 -15.27 0.21 18.21
C GLU A 191 -16.32 -0.50 17.34
N LEU A 192 -15.91 -1.47 16.54
CA LEU A 192 -16.82 -2.27 15.71
C LEU A 192 -17.79 -3.11 16.55
N ASN A 193 -17.32 -3.76 17.62
CA ASN A 193 -18.20 -4.50 18.52
C ASN A 193 -19.29 -3.60 19.12
N GLN A 194 -18.95 -2.37 19.47
CA GLN A 194 -19.90 -1.38 19.97
C GLN A 194 -20.86 -0.88 18.88
N ASP A 195 -20.34 -0.55 17.69
CA ASP A 195 -21.14 0.00 16.58
C ASP A 195 -22.17 -1.02 16.05
N PHE A 196 -21.82 -2.30 16.07
CA PHE A 196 -22.67 -3.39 15.57
C PHE A 196 -23.36 -4.22 16.65
N ASP A 197 -23.18 -3.88 17.93
CA ASP A 197 -23.73 -4.61 19.11
C ASP A 197 -23.51 -6.13 19.01
N LEU A 198 -22.27 -6.54 18.71
CA LEU A 198 -21.94 -7.95 18.46
C LEU A 198 -22.00 -8.80 19.75
N GLY A 199 -22.03 -8.14 20.91
CA GLY A 199 -22.07 -8.80 22.22
C GLY A 199 -20.74 -9.43 22.64
N ASP A 200 -19.66 -9.12 21.92
CA ASP A 200 -18.32 -9.62 22.24
C ASP A 200 -17.76 -8.94 23.50
N PRO A 201 -16.90 -9.61 24.27
CA PRO A 201 -16.24 -8.99 25.41
C PRO A 201 -15.32 -7.84 24.98
N VAL A 202 -15.31 -6.77 25.79
CA VAL A 202 -14.35 -5.67 25.61
C VAL A 202 -12.92 -6.21 25.73
N ILE A 203 -12.16 -6.03 24.67
CA ILE A 203 -10.77 -6.48 24.56
C ILE A 203 -9.88 -5.45 25.26
N THR A 204 -8.94 -5.94 26.06
CA THR A 204 -7.95 -5.12 26.77
C THR A 204 -6.55 -5.66 26.51
N LYS A 205 -5.55 -4.77 26.49
CA LYS A 205 -4.15 -5.18 26.34
C LYS A 205 -3.74 -6.19 27.40
N GLU A 206 -4.14 -5.96 28.65
CA GLU A 206 -3.86 -6.87 29.75
C GLU A 206 -4.51 -8.24 29.58
N GLY A 207 -5.75 -8.30 29.08
CA GLY A 207 -6.42 -9.56 28.79
C GLY A 207 -5.73 -10.36 27.69
N ILE A 208 -5.28 -9.70 26.61
CA ILE A 208 -4.47 -10.35 25.57
C ILE A 208 -3.14 -10.87 26.14
N LEU A 209 -2.42 -10.05 26.93
CA LEU A 209 -1.14 -10.44 27.52
C LEU A 209 -1.26 -11.52 28.61
N LYS A 210 -2.45 -11.71 29.19
CA LYS A 210 -2.75 -12.76 30.16
C LYS A 210 -3.44 -13.98 29.53
N ASP A 211 -3.48 -14.05 28.20
CA ASP A 211 -4.13 -15.13 27.44
C ASP A 211 -5.59 -15.36 27.88
N ASN A 212 -6.32 -14.27 28.16
CA ASN A 212 -7.74 -14.34 28.47
C ASN A 212 -8.50 -14.89 27.26
N GLN A 213 -9.03 -16.11 27.38
CA GLN A 213 -9.60 -16.86 26.26
C GLN A 213 -10.69 -16.10 25.51
N SER A 214 -11.60 -15.42 26.21
CA SER A 214 -12.72 -14.74 25.55
C SER A 214 -12.24 -13.51 24.77
N GLN A 215 -11.29 -12.75 25.31
CA GLN A 215 -10.71 -11.58 24.63
C GLN A 215 -9.80 -12.00 23.47
N CYS A 216 -8.98 -13.03 23.63
CA CYS A 216 -8.17 -13.59 22.55
C CYS A 216 -9.03 -14.11 21.40
N LYS A 217 -10.14 -14.80 21.72
CA LYS A 217 -11.10 -15.29 20.72
C LYS A 217 -11.79 -14.15 19.98
N SER A 218 -12.15 -13.08 20.68
CA SER A 218 -12.81 -11.92 20.07
C SER A 218 -11.86 -11.19 19.11
N LEU A 219 -10.59 -11.02 19.51
CA LEU A 219 -9.58 -10.46 18.63
C LEU A 219 -9.32 -11.36 17.42
N LEU A 220 -9.17 -12.68 17.61
CA LEU A 220 -8.97 -13.61 16.51
C LEU A 220 -10.17 -13.57 15.55
N GLY A 221 -11.40 -13.60 16.06
CA GLY A 221 -12.62 -13.50 15.25
C GLY A 221 -12.65 -12.22 14.41
N ARG A 222 -12.18 -11.08 14.96
CA ARG A 222 -12.03 -9.85 14.15
C ARG A 222 -11.04 -10.05 13.01
N LEU A 223 -9.88 -10.64 13.28
CA LEU A 223 -8.86 -10.89 12.25
C LEU A 223 -9.35 -11.88 11.18
N GLU A 224 -10.15 -12.89 11.56
CA GLU A 224 -10.80 -13.79 10.60
C GLU A 224 -11.75 -13.02 9.67
N VAL A 225 -12.52 -12.05 10.20
CA VAL A 225 -13.38 -11.18 9.37
C VAL A 225 -12.55 -10.32 8.41
N GLU A 226 -11.43 -9.74 8.86
CA GLU A 226 -10.52 -8.98 7.96
C GLU A 226 -9.97 -9.87 6.85
N ILE A 227 -9.54 -11.09 7.18
CA ILE A 227 -9.06 -12.06 6.19
C ILE A 227 -10.15 -12.31 5.14
N ASP A 228 -11.39 -12.57 5.55
CA ASP A 228 -12.49 -12.78 4.62
C ASP A 228 -12.75 -11.54 3.73
N GLN A 229 -12.66 -10.32 4.28
CA GLN A 229 -12.82 -9.07 3.51
C GLN A 229 -11.73 -8.92 2.43
N HIS A 230 -10.46 -9.23 2.75
CA HIS A 230 -9.39 -9.21 1.74
C HIS A 230 -9.52 -10.35 0.72
N LEU A 231 -9.96 -11.54 1.14
CA LEU A 231 -10.22 -12.66 0.23
C LEU A 231 -11.30 -12.29 -0.78
N ASP A 232 -12.41 -11.70 -0.32
CA ASP A 232 -13.48 -11.20 -1.19
C ASP A 232 -12.92 -10.22 -2.21
N THR A 233 -12.09 -9.28 -1.78
CA THR A 233 -11.52 -8.27 -2.67
C THR A 233 -10.58 -8.88 -3.71
N LEU A 234 -9.72 -9.83 -3.31
CA LEU A 234 -8.82 -10.53 -4.22
C LEU A 234 -9.56 -11.42 -5.24
N GLU A 235 -10.72 -11.97 -4.88
CA GLU A 235 -11.52 -12.83 -5.75
C GLU A 235 -12.10 -12.07 -6.96
N TYR A 236 -12.35 -10.77 -6.83
CA TYR A 236 -12.81 -9.92 -7.93
C TYR A 236 -11.70 -9.48 -8.89
N LEU A 237 -10.43 -9.71 -8.56
CA LEU A 237 -9.31 -9.27 -9.38
C LEU A 237 -9.11 -10.14 -10.61
N LYS A 238 -9.07 -9.49 -11.76
CA LYS A 238 -8.82 -10.16 -13.04
C LYS A 238 -7.46 -10.83 -13.03
N GLY A 239 -7.43 -12.12 -13.35
CA GLY A 239 -6.19 -12.90 -13.48
C GLY A 239 -5.72 -13.57 -12.19
N VAL A 240 -6.25 -13.18 -11.03
CA VAL A 240 -6.01 -13.87 -9.77
C VAL A 240 -6.78 -15.19 -9.76
N LYS A 241 -6.07 -16.29 -9.52
CA LYS A 241 -6.68 -17.62 -9.44
C LYS A 241 -7.11 -17.88 -8.01
N PHE A 242 -8.41 -18.11 -7.82
CA PHE A 242 -8.96 -18.48 -6.52
C PHE A 242 -9.32 -19.97 -6.45
N PRO A 243 -8.94 -20.68 -5.36
CA PRO A 243 -9.42 -22.02 -5.08
C PRO A 243 -10.84 -22.01 -4.49
N ASP A 244 -11.48 -23.18 -4.42
CA ASP A 244 -12.79 -23.35 -3.77
C ASP A 244 -12.74 -22.97 -2.27
N ARG A 245 -13.46 -21.89 -1.92
CA ARG A 245 -13.61 -21.37 -0.54
C ARG A 245 -14.63 -22.13 0.31
N SER A 246 -15.16 -23.26 -0.19
CA SER A 246 -16.11 -24.06 0.55
C SER A 246 -15.59 -24.43 1.95
N ILE A 247 -16.43 -24.28 2.96
CA ILE A 247 -16.15 -24.74 4.34
C ILE A 247 -15.83 -26.25 4.37
N LYS A 248 -16.24 -27.01 3.35
CA LYS A 248 -15.93 -28.44 3.21
C LYS A 248 -14.51 -28.70 2.68
N ASN A 249 -13.86 -27.69 2.10
CA ASN A 249 -12.47 -27.76 1.67
C ASN A 249 -11.55 -27.68 2.89
N ARG A 250 -11.04 -28.85 3.31
CA ARG A 250 -10.17 -28.96 4.48
C ARG A 250 -8.85 -28.22 4.31
N GLU A 251 -8.33 -28.14 3.10
CA GLU A 251 -7.08 -27.45 2.82
C GLU A 251 -7.26 -25.94 2.95
N TYR A 252 -8.32 -25.39 2.36
CA TYR A 252 -8.69 -23.98 2.54
C TYR A 252 -8.84 -23.63 4.01
N ARG A 253 -9.65 -24.39 4.77
CA ARG A 253 -9.88 -24.09 6.19
C ARG A 253 -8.59 -24.15 7.00
N ARG A 254 -7.73 -25.14 6.75
CA ARG A 254 -6.42 -25.24 7.41
C ARG A 254 -5.55 -24.00 7.13
N VAL A 255 -5.43 -23.59 5.87
CA VAL A 255 -4.60 -22.43 5.50
C VAL A 255 -5.19 -21.12 6.05
N PHE A 256 -6.52 -21.02 6.11
CA PHE A 256 -7.21 -19.89 6.74
C PHE A 256 -6.87 -19.78 8.23
N ASP A 257 -7.06 -20.85 8.99
CA ASP A 257 -6.79 -20.88 10.44
C ASP A 257 -5.31 -20.62 10.75
N GLU A 258 -4.41 -21.23 9.96
CA GLU A 258 -2.97 -20.96 10.06
C GLU A 258 -2.62 -19.50 9.77
N THR A 259 -3.32 -18.87 8.83
CA THR A 259 -3.10 -17.46 8.49
C THR A 259 -3.62 -16.54 9.59
N ALA A 260 -4.82 -16.79 10.11
CA ALA A 260 -5.39 -16.04 11.23
C ALA A 260 -4.47 -16.10 12.46
N GLY A 261 -3.96 -17.29 12.78
CA GLY A 261 -2.99 -17.48 13.86
C GLY A 261 -1.68 -16.71 13.66
N LYS A 262 -1.13 -16.69 12.42
CA LYS A 262 0.08 -15.92 12.09
C LYS A 262 -0.14 -14.42 12.20
N VAL A 263 -1.24 -13.91 11.66
CA VAL A 263 -1.59 -12.48 11.74
C VAL A 263 -1.75 -12.07 13.21
N TYR A 264 -2.46 -12.88 14.00
CA TYR A 264 -2.56 -12.68 15.45
C TYR A 264 -1.19 -12.61 16.11
N GLU A 265 -0.28 -13.53 15.77
CA GLU A 265 1.06 -13.56 16.34
C GLU A 265 1.88 -12.32 16.00
N VAL A 266 1.81 -11.83 14.76
CA VAL A 266 2.52 -10.62 14.34
C VAL A 266 1.97 -9.39 15.09
N ILE A 267 0.64 -9.27 15.23
CA ILE A 267 0.00 -8.10 15.88
C ILE A 267 0.24 -8.11 17.40
N THR A 268 0.12 -9.28 18.03
CA THR A 268 0.21 -9.39 19.50
C THR A 268 1.64 -9.63 20.00
N GLY A 269 2.56 -10.01 19.11
CA GLY A 269 3.90 -10.50 19.44
C GLY A 269 3.90 -11.87 20.13
N ARG A 270 2.80 -12.63 20.07
CA ARG A 270 2.58 -13.85 20.85
C ARG A 270 1.73 -14.88 20.08
N PRO A 271 1.99 -16.19 20.21
CA PRO A 271 1.19 -17.20 19.53
C PRO A 271 -0.26 -17.17 20.01
N CYS A 272 -1.20 -17.41 19.09
CA CYS A 272 -2.61 -17.55 19.45
C CYS A 272 -2.82 -18.70 20.45
N PRO A 273 -3.57 -18.51 21.56
CA PRO A 273 -3.77 -19.57 22.53
C PRO A 273 -4.45 -20.80 21.91
N LYS A 274 -3.90 -22.00 22.14
CA LYS A 274 -4.41 -23.27 21.57
C LYS A 274 -5.87 -23.59 21.90
N SER A 275 -6.44 -22.95 22.91
CA SER A 275 -7.85 -23.10 23.30
C SER A 275 -8.81 -22.21 22.48
N VAL A 276 -8.27 -21.40 21.58
CA VAL A 276 -9.01 -20.42 20.76
C VAL A 276 -9.06 -20.85 19.28
N ASN A 277 -8.08 -21.64 18.82
CA ASN A 277 -8.04 -22.28 17.50
C ASN A 277 -8.87 -23.57 17.42
#